data_AF-A0A7R9S3Z6-F1
#
_entry.id   AF-A0A7R9S3Z6-F1
#
_cell.length_a   1.000
_cell.length_b   1.000
_cell.length_c   1.000
_cell.angle_alpha   90.00
_cell.angle_beta   90.00
_cell.angle_gamma   90.00
#
_symmetry.space_group_name_H-M   'P 1'
#
loop_
_entity.id
_entity.type
_entity.pdbx_description
1 polymer ?
#
loop_
_entity_poly.entity_id
_entity_poly.type
_entity_poly.pdbx_seq_one_letter_code
_entity_poly.pdbx_strand_id
1 'polypeptide(L)'
;IMSGTTQRTSHYDLPRKRTTSNVRVRRSQMPIQEVVKILIPVILSMTLTLVFAKNFPTYKREILKEMHKQIGIIFFGKDSQENEDDLIFLDYSESDAEWSEWKTAVINALIIVSCIIVVTVLVVAVLILRGGWILGIILGVFFTIQLVFYPLIILHELFQLWNCAMDIITVGIMIYNYIIIGLLSLFYKKFPKKIQQGILIFQSAALAVILMKVLSEYMCLCLLFLLSVWGES
;
A
#
# COMPACT_ATOMS: atom_id res chain seq x y z
N ILE A 1 -17.08 50.80 55.92
CA ILE A 1 -15.92 51.52 56.49
C ILE A 1 -14.70 50.62 56.27
N MET A 2 -13.76 51.10 55.43
CA MET A 2 -12.31 50.81 55.30
C MET A 2 -11.74 49.48 55.83
N SER A 3 -10.73 48.84 55.25
CA SER A 3 -9.85 49.00 54.09
C SER A 3 -8.91 47.78 54.17
N GLY A 4 -8.41 47.26 53.04
CA GLY A 4 -7.46 46.15 53.09
C GLY A 4 -7.13 45.56 51.73
N THR A 5 -6.67 46.39 50.81
CA THR A 5 -6.01 45.96 49.58
C THR A 5 -4.65 45.34 49.91
N THR A 6 -4.34 44.17 49.34
CA THR A 6 -2.97 43.67 49.26
C THR A 6 -2.72 43.22 47.83
N GLN A 7 -2.05 44.10 47.08
CA GLN A 7 -1.37 43.80 45.83
C GLN A 7 -0.25 42.79 46.10
N ARG A 8 -0.16 41.76 45.27
CA ARG A 8 1.04 40.93 45.15
C ARG A 8 1.53 40.98 43.71
N THR A 9 2.33 42.00 43.42
CA THR A 9 3.22 42.06 42.26
C THR A 9 4.50 41.30 42.60
N SER A 10 4.87 40.27 41.84
CA SER A 10 6.26 39.81 41.83
C SER A 10 6.60 38.98 40.59
N HIS A 11 7.52 39.56 39.81
CA HIS A 11 8.55 38.92 38.98
C HIS A 11 8.14 38.08 37.75
N TYR A 12 8.17 38.75 36.59
CA TYR A 12 8.45 38.11 35.31
C TYR A 12 9.97 37.87 35.19
N ASP A 13 10.41 36.63 35.39
CA ASP A 13 11.77 36.20 35.03
C ASP A 13 11.82 35.76 33.56
N LEU A 14 12.61 36.46 32.76
CA LEU A 14 13.19 36.01 31.49
C LEU A 14 14.69 36.37 31.53
N PRO A 15 15.61 35.71 30.79
CA PRO A 15 15.57 34.41 30.12
C PRO A 15 16.74 33.50 30.58
N ARG A 16 16.50 32.21 30.83
CA ARG A 16 17.61 31.27 31.09
C ARG A 16 18.24 30.84 29.76
N LYS A 17 19.48 31.25 29.52
CA LYS A 17 20.34 30.83 28.40
C LYS A 17 20.24 29.30 28.20
N ARG A 18 19.69 28.87 27.05
CA ARG A 18 19.82 27.49 26.60
C ARG A 18 21.26 27.26 26.17
N THR A 19 22.01 26.60 27.03
CA THR A 19 23.27 25.95 26.68
C THR A 19 23.01 25.03 25.49
N THR A 20 23.70 25.28 24.39
CA THR A 20 23.74 24.42 23.20
C THR A 20 24.36 23.09 23.60
N SER A 21 23.55 22.15 24.07
CA SER A 21 23.98 20.76 24.24
C SER A 21 24.21 20.20 22.84
N ASN A 22 25.49 20.00 22.51
CA ASN A 22 25.96 19.22 21.38
C ASN A 22 25.07 18.00 21.15
N VAL A 23 24.24 18.05 20.12
CA VAL A 23 23.51 16.87 19.60
C VAL A 23 24.56 15.99 18.93
N ARG A 24 25.25 15.21 19.76
CA ARG A 24 26.12 14.14 19.28
C ARG A 24 25.20 13.08 18.67
N VAL A 25 25.13 13.07 17.35
CA VAL A 25 24.46 12.02 16.56
C VAL A 25 25.15 10.69 16.86
N ARG A 26 24.72 10.01 17.94
CA ARG A 26 25.01 8.60 18.13
C ARG A 26 24.18 7.88 17.07
N ARG A 27 24.81 7.46 15.97
CA ARG A 27 24.31 6.31 15.21
C ARG A 27 24.21 5.15 16.21
N SER A 28 23.02 4.92 16.77
CA SER A 28 22.80 3.76 17.62
C SER A 28 22.97 2.56 16.71
N GLN A 29 24.09 1.86 16.87
CA GLN A 29 24.21 0.47 16.43
C GLN A 29 22.96 -0.24 16.97
N MET A 30 22.01 -0.56 16.09
CA MET A 30 20.79 -1.24 16.51
C MET A 30 21.23 -2.60 17.05
N PRO A 31 20.88 -2.96 18.29
CA PRO A 31 21.22 -4.28 18.81
C PRO A 31 20.63 -5.33 17.88
N ILE A 32 21.37 -6.39 17.59
CA ILE A 32 21.03 -7.45 16.61
C ILE A 32 19.59 -7.94 16.80
N GLN A 33 19.11 -7.99 18.04
CA GLN A 33 17.75 -8.39 18.40
C GLN A 33 16.65 -7.51 17.77
N GLU A 34 16.86 -6.20 17.63
CA GLU A 34 15.89 -5.30 17.00
C GLU A 34 15.92 -5.41 15.48
N VAL A 35 17.10 -5.64 14.90
CA VAL A 35 17.25 -5.92 13.46
C VAL A 35 16.51 -7.21 13.11
N VAL A 36 16.66 -8.26 13.91
CA VAL A 36 15.98 -9.55 13.69
C VAL A 36 14.46 -9.40 13.76
N LYS A 37 13.93 -8.63 14.72
CA LYS A 37 12.48 -8.38 14.84
C LYS A 37 11.88 -7.68 13.62
N ILE A 38 12.65 -6.81 12.96
CA ILE A 38 12.23 -6.12 11.73
C ILE A 38 12.39 -7.04 10.51
N LEU A 39 13.44 -7.85 10.47
CA LEU A 39 13.77 -8.67 9.30
C LEU A 39 12.86 -9.90 9.15
N ILE A 40 12.50 -10.57 10.24
CA ILE A 40 11.61 -11.75 10.23
C ILE A 40 10.31 -11.53 9.44
N PRO A 41 9.49 -10.48 9.70
CA PRO A 41 8.24 -10.28 8.98
C PRO A 41 8.46 -9.97 7.48
N VAL A 42 9.55 -9.30 7.14
CA VAL A 42 9.91 -8.97 5.74
C VAL A 42 10.29 -10.23 4.97
N ILE A 43 11.16 -11.06 5.56
CA ILE A 43 11.53 -12.36 4.96
C ILE A 43 10.29 -13.23 4.79
N LEU A 44 9.42 -13.28 5.80
CA LEU A 44 8.20 -14.10 5.73
C LEU A 44 7.28 -13.62 4.60
N SER A 45 7.08 -12.31 4.45
CA SER A 45 6.34 -11.72 3.33
C SER A 45 6.94 -12.10 1.98
N MET A 46 8.26 -11.94 1.83
CA MET A 46 8.99 -12.28 0.60
C MET A 46 8.87 -13.77 0.25
N THR A 47 9.07 -14.66 1.22
CA THR A 47 8.90 -16.11 0.99
C THR A 47 7.47 -16.45 0.59
N LEU A 48 6.47 -15.81 1.21
CA LEU A 48 5.07 -16.04 0.88
C LEU A 48 4.78 -15.62 -0.56
N THR A 49 5.17 -14.40 -0.95
CA THR A 49 5.01 -13.88 -2.32
C THR A 49 5.69 -14.79 -3.34
N LEU A 50 6.91 -15.29 -3.08
CA LEU A 50 7.61 -16.19 -4.00
C LEU A 50 6.94 -17.56 -4.12
N VAL A 51 6.47 -18.13 -3.01
CA VAL A 51 5.71 -19.39 -3.00
C VAL A 51 4.43 -19.24 -3.82
N PHE A 52 3.70 -18.13 -3.66
CA PHE A 52 2.54 -17.83 -4.49
C PHE A 52 2.92 -17.61 -5.96
N ALA A 53 3.89 -16.75 -6.26
CA ALA A 53 4.30 -16.49 -7.64
C ALA A 53 4.75 -17.76 -8.39
N LYS A 54 5.41 -18.70 -7.70
CA LYS A 54 5.85 -19.97 -8.29
C LYS A 54 4.73 -20.99 -8.47
N ASN A 55 3.86 -21.15 -7.46
CA ASN A 55 2.80 -22.15 -7.51
C ASN A 55 1.61 -21.72 -8.38
N PHE A 56 1.47 -20.43 -8.65
CA PHE A 56 0.41 -19.87 -9.47
C PHE A 56 0.97 -19.35 -10.80
N PRO A 57 1.36 -20.24 -11.74
CA PRO A 57 1.74 -19.82 -13.08
C PRO A 57 0.51 -19.16 -13.69
N THR A 58 0.59 -17.85 -13.90
CA THR A 58 -0.54 -17.06 -14.39
C THR A 58 -0.96 -17.57 -15.77
N TYR A 59 -2.15 -18.16 -15.84
CA TYR A 59 -2.97 -18.32 -17.04
C TYR A 59 -4.02 -17.21 -16.93
N LYS A 60 -4.25 -16.25 -17.84
CA LYS A 60 -4.20 -16.19 -19.29
C LYS A 60 -4.03 -14.69 -19.65
N ARG A 61 -3.16 -14.34 -20.61
CA ARG A 61 -2.98 -12.95 -21.11
C ARG A 61 -4.28 -12.26 -21.56
N GLU A 62 -5.36 -13.00 -21.77
CA GLU A 62 -6.66 -12.48 -22.18
C GLU A 62 -7.48 -11.82 -21.06
N ILE A 63 -7.42 -12.31 -19.81
CA ILE A 63 -8.17 -11.70 -18.69
C ILE A 63 -7.54 -10.37 -18.28
N LEU A 64 -6.21 -10.26 -18.40
CA LEU A 64 -5.47 -9.02 -18.15
C LEU A 64 -5.84 -7.92 -19.16
N LYS A 65 -6.08 -8.29 -20.42
CA LYS A 65 -6.57 -7.36 -21.46
C LYS A 65 -7.97 -6.83 -21.14
N GLU A 66 -8.88 -7.70 -20.71
CA GLU A 66 -10.25 -7.29 -20.37
C GLU A 66 -10.31 -6.46 -19.07
N MET A 67 -9.46 -6.78 -18.09
CA MET A 67 -9.34 -6.01 -16.85
C MET A 67 -8.67 -4.65 -17.08
N HIS A 68 -7.66 -4.55 -17.94
CA HIS A 68 -7.08 -3.25 -18.36
C HIS A 68 -8.11 -2.38 -19.07
N LYS A 69 -8.94 -2.96 -19.94
CA LYS A 69 -10.04 -2.25 -20.60
C LYS A 69 -11.03 -1.68 -19.58
N GLN A 70 -11.45 -2.47 -18.60
CA GLN A 70 -12.37 -2.05 -17.54
C GLN A 70 -11.77 -0.98 -16.61
N ILE A 71 -10.49 -1.15 -16.21
CA ILE A 71 -9.77 -0.18 -15.37
C ILE A 71 -9.51 1.14 -16.12
N GLY A 72 -9.21 1.08 -17.42
CA GLY A 72 -9.07 2.25 -18.28
C GLY A 72 -10.36 3.07 -18.38
N ILE A 73 -11.51 2.40 -18.53
CA ILE A 73 -12.83 3.05 -18.57
C ILE A 73 -13.15 3.73 -17.22
N ILE A 74 -12.88 3.07 -16.08
CA ILE A 74 -13.23 3.60 -14.75
C ILE A 74 -12.33 4.76 -14.32
N PHE A 75 -11.02 4.72 -14.61
CA PHE A 75 -10.08 5.77 -14.18
C PHE A 75 -9.92 6.92 -15.19
N PHE A 76 -10.06 6.65 -16.50
CA PHE A 76 -9.81 7.63 -17.55
C PHE A 76 -11.06 8.01 -18.34
N GLY A 77 -12.22 7.38 -18.10
CA GLY A 77 -13.53 7.85 -18.59
C GLY A 77 -13.64 7.97 -20.12
N LYS A 78 -12.91 7.15 -20.88
CA LYS A 78 -12.89 7.20 -22.35
C LYS A 78 -13.61 5.99 -22.92
N ASP A 79 -14.87 6.17 -23.35
CA ASP A 79 -15.56 5.24 -24.24
C ASP A 79 -14.80 5.21 -25.56
N SER A 80 -13.95 4.19 -25.73
CA SER A 80 -13.16 4.05 -26.96
C SER A 80 -13.98 3.30 -28.00
N GLN A 81 -14.86 4.04 -28.66
CA GLN A 81 -15.22 3.75 -30.04
C GLN A 81 -14.38 4.66 -30.93
N GLU A 82 -13.65 4.04 -31.86
CA GLU A 82 -12.89 4.64 -32.97
C GLU A 82 -11.46 5.14 -32.65
N ASN A 83 -10.55 4.14 -32.60
CA ASN A 83 -9.22 4.06 -33.21
C ASN A 83 -8.36 3.13 -32.34
N GLU A 84 -7.98 1.97 -32.88
CA GLU A 84 -7.22 0.92 -32.19
C GLU A 84 -5.81 1.36 -31.74
N ASP A 85 -5.40 2.59 -32.07
CA ASP A 85 -4.08 3.14 -31.79
C ASP A 85 -4.05 4.13 -30.60
N ASP A 86 -5.16 4.31 -29.88
CA ASP A 86 -5.30 5.40 -28.90
C ASP A 86 -5.66 4.93 -27.47
N LEU A 87 -5.60 3.60 -27.23
CA LEU A 87 -5.63 3.00 -25.88
C LEU A 87 -4.23 2.88 -25.24
N ILE A 88 -3.28 3.66 -25.76
CA ILE A 88 -1.88 3.76 -25.31
C ILE A 88 -1.79 4.52 -23.99
N PHE A 89 -2.20 3.90 -22.88
CA PHE A 89 -1.63 4.28 -21.57
C PHE A 89 -1.32 3.09 -20.66
N LEU A 90 -1.82 1.90 -21.02
CA LEU A 90 -1.29 0.62 -20.55
C LEU A 90 -1.11 -0.39 -21.69
N ASP A 91 -1.37 0.03 -22.94
CA ASP A 91 -1.25 -0.84 -24.10
C ASP A 91 0.17 -0.83 -24.66
N TYR A 92 0.68 -2.03 -24.87
CA TYR A 92 1.96 -2.30 -25.47
C TYR A 92 1.78 -2.16 -26.98
N SER A 93 2.17 -1.00 -27.52
CA SER A 93 2.32 -0.84 -28.97
C SER A 93 3.48 -1.73 -29.41
N GLU A 94 3.14 -2.83 -30.07
CA GLU A 94 4.10 -3.75 -30.71
C GLU A 94 4.73 -2.99 -31.89
N SER A 95 5.75 -2.20 -31.59
CA SER A 95 6.61 -1.56 -32.57
C SER A 95 7.90 -2.37 -32.65
N ASP A 96 8.31 -2.79 -33.84
CA ASP A 96 9.49 -3.64 -34.09
C ASP A 96 10.85 -3.03 -33.67
N ALA A 97 10.85 -1.89 -32.97
CA ALA A 97 12.01 -1.26 -32.37
C ALA A 97 11.97 -1.36 -30.84
N GLU A 98 12.85 -2.18 -30.27
CA GLU A 98 13.09 -2.34 -28.82
C GLU A 98 13.27 -0.99 -28.09
N TRP A 99 13.72 0.04 -28.81
CA TRP A 99 13.93 1.41 -28.31
C TRP A 99 12.66 2.26 -28.11
N SER A 100 11.52 1.93 -28.73
CA SER A 100 10.25 2.63 -28.49
C SER A 100 9.48 2.01 -27.33
N GLU A 101 9.61 0.71 -27.11
CA GLU A 101 8.89 -0.02 -26.07
C GLU A 101 9.25 0.46 -24.65
N TRP A 102 10.55 0.65 -24.37
CA TRP A 102 10.98 1.10 -23.04
C TRP A 102 10.54 2.54 -22.75
N LYS A 103 10.49 3.42 -23.76
CA LYS A 103 10.03 4.81 -23.59
C LYS A 103 8.56 4.86 -23.20
N THR A 104 7.73 4.07 -23.89
CA THR A 104 6.30 3.96 -23.59
C THR A 104 6.08 3.39 -22.20
N ALA A 105 6.84 2.36 -21.81
CA ALA A 105 6.77 1.79 -20.46
C ALA A 105 7.16 2.81 -19.36
N VAL A 106 8.20 3.61 -19.59
CA VAL A 106 8.62 4.67 -18.65
C VAL A 106 7.53 5.73 -18.47
N ILE A 107 6.91 6.19 -19.56
CA ILE A 107 5.86 7.22 -19.50
C ILE A 107 4.63 6.69 -18.74
N ASN A 108 4.21 5.46 -19.02
CA ASN A 108 3.09 4.83 -18.32
C ASN A 108 3.39 4.63 -16.82
N ALA A 109 4.61 4.21 -16.48
CA ALA A 109 5.05 4.11 -15.10
C ALA A 109 5.05 5.48 -14.39
N LEU A 110 5.46 6.55 -15.08
CA LEU A 110 5.46 7.91 -14.53
C LEU A 110 4.04 8.39 -14.21
N ILE A 111 3.05 8.06 -15.03
CA ILE A 111 1.63 8.37 -14.75
C ILE A 111 1.15 7.66 -13.49
N ILE A 112 1.47 6.37 -13.33
CA ILE A 112 1.12 5.59 -12.14
C ILE A 112 1.76 6.22 -10.89
N VAL A 113 3.06 6.55 -10.94
CA VAL A 113 3.74 7.22 -9.82
C VAL A 113 3.12 8.58 -9.52
N SER A 114 2.80 9.37 -10.53
CA SER A 114 2.13 10.65 -10.36
C SER A 114 0.80 10.49 -9.62
N CYS A 115 0.00 9.48 -9.98
CA CYS A 115 -1.25 9.17 -9.27
C CYS A 115 -1.01 8.81 -7.80
N ILE A 116 -0.01 7.95 -7.52
CA ILE A 116 0.38 7.59 -6.14
C ILE A 116 0.78 8.84 -5.34
N ILE A 117 1.54 9.75 -5.93
CA ILE A 117 1.95 11.01 -5.29
C ILE A 117 0.72 11.86 -4.98
N VAL A 118 -0.20 12.05 -5.92
CA VAL A 118 -1.43 12.82 -5.72
C VAL A 118 -2.27 12.23 -4.59
N VAL A 119 -2.48 10.91 -4.57
CA VAL A 119 -3.19 10.21 -3.49
C VAL A 119 -2.48 10.41 -2.15
N THR A 120 -1.16 10.29 -2.12
CA THR A 120 -0.34 10.48 -0.91
C THR A 120 -0.48 11.90 -0.38
N VAL A 121 -0.39 12.92 -1.24
CA VAL A 121 -0.58 14.32 -0.87
C VAL A 121 -2.01 14.57 -0.37
N LEU A 122 -3.02 13.98 -0.98
CA LEU A 122 -4.42 14.08 -0.52
C LEU A 122 -4.59 13.51 0.89
N VAL A 123 -4.05 12.31 1.13
CA VAL A 123 -4.08 11.66 2.45
C VAL A 123 -3.35 12.52 3.50
N VAL A 124 -2.19 13.08 3.15
CA VAL A 124 -1.43 13.99 4.02
C VAL A 124 -2.16 15.32 4.24
N ALA A 125 -2.84 15.86 3.24
CA ALA A 125 -3.66 17.06 3.38
C ALA A 125 -4.82 16.82 4.36
N VAL A 126 -5.51 15.68 4.25
CA VAL A 126 -6.56 15.26 5.19
C VAL A 126 -6.01 15.09 6.61
N LEU A 127 -4.78 14.60 6.75
CA LEU A 127 -4.07 14.53 8.03
C LEU A 127 -3.84 15.92 8.65
N ILE A 128 -3.41 16.90 7.84
CA ILE A 128 -3.13 18.27 8.30
C ILE A 128 -4.42 19.01 8.67
N LEU A 129 -5.53 18.74 7.99
CA LEU A 129 -6.85 19.33 8.25
C LEU A 129 -7.53 18.84 9.56
N ARG A 130 -6.75 18.28 10.51
CA ARG A 130 -7.21 17.76 11.83
C ARG A 130 -8.28 16.67 11.76
N GLY A 131 -8.47 16.04 10.60
CA GLY A 131 -9.47 15.00 10.36
C GLY A 131 -9.04 13.59 10.78
N GLY A 132 -8.45 13.40 11.96
CA GLY A 132 -7.94 12.08 12.38
C GLY A 132 -9.00 10.97 12.38
N TRP A 133 -10.26 11.31 12.66
CA TRP A 133 -11.39 10.39 12.60
C TRP A 133 -11.79 10.05 11.16
N ILE A 134 -11.85 11.05 10.29
CA ILE A 134 -12.20 10.89 8.87
C ILE A 134 -11.15 10.02 8.18
N LEU A 135 -9.88 10.30 8.45
CA LEU A 135 -8.78 9.48 7.96
C LEU A 135 -8.88 8.03 8.44
N GLY A 136 -9.12 7.82 9.74
CA GLY A 136 -9.30 6.48 10.30
C GLY A 136 -10.42 5.70 9.62
N ILE A 137 -11.53 6.37 9.29
CA ILE A 137 -12.65 5.79 8.55
C ILE A 137 -12.25 5.50 7.10
N ILE A 138 -11.66 6.45 6.37
CA ILE A 138 -11.26 6.28 4.96
C ILE A 138 -10.27 5.11 4.82
N LEU A 139 -9.21 5.09 5.63
CA LEU A 139 -8.23 4.00 5.61
C LEU A 139 -8.87 2.68 6.05
N GLY A 140 -9.77 2.71 7.03
CA GLY A 140 -10.51 1.55 7.49
C GLY A 140 -11.38 0.94 6.40
N VAL A 141 -12.11 1.76 5.64
CA VAL A 141 -12.94 1.30 4.52
C VAL A 141 -12.07 0.70 3.42
N PHE A 142 -10.99 1.38 3.02
CA PHE A 142 -10.07 0.88 1.98
C PHE A 142 -9.45 -0.47 2.39
N PHE A 143 -8.98 -0.58 3.63
CA PHE A 143 -8.43 -1.81 4.17
C PHE A 143 -9.48 -2.94 4.23
N THR A 144 -10.72 -2.62 4.59
CA THR A 144 -11.82 -3.60 4.63
C THR A 144 -12.13 -4.15 3.26
N ILE A 145 -12.15 -3.29 2.23
CA ILE A 145 -12.33 -3.70 0.84
C ILE A 145 -11.21 -4.68 0.46
N GLN A 146 -9.95 -4.34 0.74
CA GLN A 146 -8.80 -5.22 0.47
C GLN A 146 -8.87 -6.56 1.20
N LEU A 147 -9.38 -6.59 2.44
CA LEU A 147 -9.61 -7.83 3.21
C LEU A 147 -10.64 -8.76 2.56
N VAL A 148 -11.58 -8.24 1.76
CA VAL A 148 -12.55 -9.07 1.03
C VAL A 148 -11.96 -9.54 -0.30
N PHE A 149 -11.45 -8.61 -1.11
CA PHE A 149 -11.09 -8.89 -2.49
C PHE A 149 -9.83 -9.76 -2.65
N TYR A 150 -8.75 -9.47 -1.92
CA TYR A 150 -7.49 -10.19 -2.10
C TYR A 150 -7.57 -11.69 -1.75
N PRO A 151 -8.10 -12.11 -0.59
CA PRO A 151 -8.22 -13.54 -0.30
C PRO A 151 -9.21 -14.24 -1.23
N LEU A 152 -10.27 -13.57 -1.72
CA LEU A 152 -11.18 -14.14 -2.72
C LEU A 152 -10.45 -14.53 -4.00
N ILE A 153 -9.64 -13.62 -4.55
CA ILE A 153 -8.87 -13.85 -5.78
C ILE A 153 -7.86 -14.99 -5.57
N ILE A 154 -7.08 -14.93 -4.49
CA ILE A 154 -6.06 -15.94 -4.18
C ILE A 154 -6.69 -17.32 -3.96
N LEU A 155 -7.82 -17.38 -3.26
CA LEU A 155 -8.49 -18.64 -2.97
C LEU A 155 -9.15 -19.25 -4.20
N HIS A 156 -9.74 -18.42 -5.06
CA HIS A 156 -10.27 -18.86 -6.35
C HIS A 156 -9.17 -19.47 -7.22
N GLU A 157 -8.02 -18.81 -7.32
CA GLU A 157 -6.86 -19.38 -8.02
C GLU A 157 -6.39 -20.68 -7.37
N LEU A 158 -6.38 -20.77 -6.03
CA LEU A 158 -5.98 -21.98 -5.30
C LEU A 158 -6.90 -23.16 -5.61
N PHE A 159 -8.21 -22.94 -5.68
CA PHE A 159 -9.15 -24.00 -6.04
C PHE A 159 -8.99 -24.46 -7.49
N GLN A 160 -8.71 -23.55 -8.42
CA GLN A 160 -8.43 -23.92 -9.80
C GLN A 160 -7.15 -24.76 -9.93
N LEU A 161 -6.09 -24.39 -9.19
CA LEU A 161 -4.80 -25.10 -9.23
C LEU A 161 -4.91 -26.52 -8.65
N TRP A 162 -5.60 -26.66 -7.52
CA TRP A 162 -5.76 -27.95 -6.84
C TRP A 162 -6.96 -28.75 -7.36
N ASN A 163 -7.64 -28.25 -8.40
CA ASN A 163 -8.88 -28.81 -8.97
C ASN A 163 -9.90 -29.21 -7.89
N CYS A 164 -9.93 -28.45 -6.80
CA CYS A 164 -10.75 -28.74 -5.62
C CYS A 164 -11.97 -27.83 -5.66
N ALA A 165 -13.13 -28.40 -6.02
CA ALA A 165 -14.39 -27.69 -5.93
C ALA A 165 -14.79 -27.57 -4.45
N MET A 166 -14.62 -26.37 -3.89
CA MET A 166 -15.12 -26.04 -2.55
C MET A 166 -16.47 -25.34 -2.63
N ASP A 167 -17.39 -25.72 -1.74
CA ASP A 167 -18.71 -25.10 -1.65
C ASP A 167 -18.62 -23.63 -1.23
N ILE A 168 -19.50 -22.81 -1.81
CA ILE A 168 -19.62 -21.36 -1.52
C ILE A 168 -19.85 -21.08 -0.02
N ILE A 169 -20.50 -22.00 0.69
CA ILE A 169 -20.76 -21.89 2.13
C ILE A 169 -19.46 -21.96 2.91
N THR A 170 -18.61 -22.94 2.61
CA THR A 170 -17.32 -23.12 3.29
C THR A 170 -16.38 -21.96 3.02
N VAL A 171 -16.35 -21.47 1.78
CA VAL A 171 -15.59 -20.28 1.38
C VAL A 171 -16.10 -19.03 2.11
N GLY A 172 -17.42 -18.85 2.17
CA GLY A 172 -18.06 -17.73 2.87
C GLY A 172 -17.72 -17.69 4.36
N ILE A 173 -17.77 -18.84 5.04
CA ILE A 173 -17.40 -18.94 6.47
C ILE A 173 -15.92 -18.59 6.69
N MET A 174 -15.04 -19.08 5.82
CA MET A 174 -13.60 -18.82 5.94
C MET A 174 -13.28 -17.33 5.77
N ILE A 175 -13.87 -16.70 4.74
CA ILE A 175 -13.67 -15.27 4.47
C ILE A 175 -14.30 -14.42 5.55
N TYR A 176 -15.49 -14.77 6.05
CA TYR A 176 -16.12 -14.06 7.14
C TYR A 176 -15.23 -14.02 8.39
N ASN A 177 -14.66 -15.17 8.78
CA ASN A 177 -13.71 -15.24 9.90
C ASN A 177 -12.48 -14.37 9.66
N TYR A 178 -11.94 -14.39 8.44
CA TYR A 178 -10.81 -13.56 8.06
C TYR A 178 -11.12 -12.06 8.15
N ILE A 179 -12.27 -11.61 7.65
CA ILE A 179 -12.72 -10.21 7.69
C ILE A 179 -12.86 -9.73 9.14
N ILE A 180 -13.51 -10.51 10.01
CA ILE A 180 -13.72 -10.12 11.41
C ILE A 180 -12.39 -9.96 12.15
N ILE A 181 -11.44 -10.88 11.95
CA ILE A 181 -10.10 -10.78 12.56
C ILE A 181 -9.34 -9.58 11.96
N GLY A 182 -9.43 -9.37 10.65
CA GLY A 182 -8.82 -8.23 9.95
C GLY A 182 -9.32 -6.88 10.46
N LEU A 183 -10.63 -6.69 10.54
CA LEU A 183 -11.27 -5.49 11.08
C LEU A 183 -10.90 -5.27 12.55
N LEU A 184 -10.93 -6.33 13.37
CA LEU A 184 -10.59 -6.24 14.78
C LEU A 184 -9.12 -5.82 14.96
N SER A 185 -8.22 -6.26 14.09
CA SER A 185 -6.80 -5.88 14.14
C SER A 185 -6.55 -4.39 13.86
N LEU A 186 -7.44 -3.71 13.14
CA LEU A 186 -7.31 -2.29 12.79
C LEU A 186 -8.03 -1.38 13.79
N PHE A 187 -9.28 -1.71 14.14
CA PHE A 187 -10.11 -0.87 15.01
C PHE A 187 -9.86 -1.09 16.50
N TYR A 188 -9.38 -2.27 16.90
CA TYR A 188 -9.18 -2.59 18.30
C TYR A 188 -7.73 -2.37 18.74
N LYS A 189 -7.47 -1.24 19.38
CA LYS A 189 -6.13 -0.83 19.84
C LYS A 189 -5.45 -1.83 20.81
N LYS A 190 -6.22 -2.71 21.46
CA LYS A 190 -5.71 -3.75 22.39
C LYS A 190 -5.51 -5.11 21.73
N PHE A 191 -5.57 -5.22 20.40
CA PHE A 191 -5.40 -6.48 19.72
C PHE A 191 -3.94 -7.00 19.83
N PRO A 192 -3.69 -8.32 19.91
CA PRO A 192 -2.34 -8.85 20.01
C PRO A 192 -1.49 -8.44 18.81
N LYS A 193 -0.39 -7.71 19.06
CA LYS A 193 0.50 -7.17 18.02
C LYS A 193 0.98 -8.22 17.02
N LYS A 194 1.17 -9.46 17.46
CA LYS A 194 1.61 -10.57 16.60
C LYS A 194 0.59 -10.91 15.51
N ILE A 195 -0.71 -10.93 15.84
CA ILE A 195 -1.77 -11.27 14.88
C ILE A 195 -1.99 -10.09 13.92
N GLN A 196 -1.99 -8.86 14.44
CA GLN A 196 -2.04 -7.66 13.61
C GLN A 196 -0.89 -7.63 12.60
N GLN A 197 0.32 -7.95 13.04
CA GLN A 197 1.50 -8.04 12.17
C GLN A 197 1.35 -9.16 11.13
N GLY A 198 0.81 -10.32 11.49
CA GLY A 198 0.54 -11.42 10.55
C GLY A 198 -0.42 -11.03 9.44
N ILE A 199 -1.52 -10.34 9.77
CA ILE A 199 -2.50 -9.86 8.79
C ILE A 199 -1.87 -8.82 7.86
N LEU A 200 -1.06 -7.91 8.41
CA LEU A 200 -0.35 -6.91 7.62
C LEU A 200 0.68 -7.55 6.65
N ILE A 201 1.39 -8.58 7.09
CA ILE A 201 2.31 -9.35 6.24
C ILE A 201 1.56 -10.03 5.09
N PHE A 202 0.43 -10.67 5.39
CA PHE A 202 -0.40 -11.33 4.38
C PHE A 202 -0.95 -10.32 3.36
N GLN A 203 -1.46 -9.18 3.82
CA GLN A 203 -1.97 -8.11 2.96
C GLN A 203 -0.85 -7.50 2.09
N SER A 204 0.34 -7.30 2.66
CA SER A 204 1.51 -6.87 1.89
C SER A 204 1.91 -7.88 0.82
N ALA A 205 1.92 -9.17 1.14
CA ALA A 205 2.25 -10.22 0.18
C ALA A 205 1.20 -10.31 -0.94
N ALA A 206 -0.08 -10.21 -0.61
CA ALA A 206 -1.17 -10.21 -1.57
C ALA A 206 -1.09 -9.01 -2.54
N LEU A 207 -0.86 -7.81 -2.01
CA LEU A 207 -0.64 -6.61 -2.82
C LEU A 207 0.56 -6.79 -3.77
N ALA A 208 1.66 -7.37 -3.28
CA ALA A 208 2.85 -7.62 -4.10
C ALA A 208 2.58 -8.66 -5.21
N VAL A 209 1.86 -9.74 -4.92
CA VAL A 209 1.46 -10.74 -5.93
C VAL A 209 0.61 -10.10 -7.02
N ILE A 210 -0.33 -9.22 -6.64
CA ILE A 210 -1.15 -8.49 -7.60
C ILE A 210 -0.31 -7.50 -8.41
N LEU A 211 0.60 -6.77 -7.75
CA LEU A 211 1.50 -5.83 -8.42
C LEU A 211 2.35 -6.54 -9.49
N MET A 212 2.88 -7.73 -9.18
CA MET A 212 3.62 -8.57 -10.14
C MET A 212 2.75 -9.02 -11.32
N LYS A 213 1.44 -9.20 -11.13
CA LYS A 213 0.51 -9.60 -12.19
C LYS A 213 0.01 -8.43 -13.03
N VAL A 214 -0.07 -7.24 -12.46
CA VAL A 214 -0.62 -6.04 -13.11
C VAL A 214 0.44 -5.29 -13.90
N LEU A 215 1.70 -5.28 -13.46
CA LEU A 215 2.77 -4.51 -14.11
C LEU A 215 3.56 -5.35 -15.11
N SER A 216 3.93 -4.76 -16.25
CA SER A 216 4.97 -5.31 -17.14
C SER A 216 6.36 -5.21 -16.50
N GLU A 217 7.30 -6.02 -16.99
CA GLU A 217 8.68 -6.09 -16.46
C GLU A 217 9.37 -4.72 -16.47
N TYR A 218 9.33 -4.00 -17.60
CA TYR A 218 9.92 -2.67 -17.74
C TYR A 218 9.24 -1.63 -16.84
N MET A 219 7.92 -1.68 -16.69
CA MET A 219 7.19 -0.77 -15.79
C MET A 219 7.57 -1.03 -14.32
N CYS A 220 7.73 -2.29 -13.93
CA CYS A 220 8.14 -2.66 -12.57
C CYS A 220 9.52 -2.10 -12.22
N LEU A 221 10.50 -2.26 -13.12
CA LEU A 221 11.85 -1.71 -12.94
C LEU A 221 11.85 -0.18 -12.85
N CYS A 222 11.08 0.49 -13.71
CA CYS A 222 10.94 1.94 -13.68
C CYS A 222 10.30 2.42 -12.37
N LEU A 223 9.24 1.75 -11.90
CA LEU A 223 8.56 2.05 -10.66
C LEU A 223 9.48 1.87 -9.44
N LEU A 224 10.24 0.77 -9.38
CA LEU A 224 11.22 0.53 -8.32
C LEU A 224 12.28 1.64 -8.27
N PHE A 225 12.81 2.03 -9.43
CA PHE A 225 13.79 3.10 -9.53
C PHE A 225 13.20 4.45 -9.10
N LEU A 226 12.04 4.84 -9.62
CA LEU A 226 11.44 6.14 -9.35
C LEU A 226 11.02 6.29 -7.87
N LEU A 227 10.46 5.23 -7.28
CA LEU A 227 10.14 5.21 -5.84
C LEU A 227 11.39 5.23 -4.97
N SER A 228 12.49 4.58 -5.40
CA SER A 228 13.76 4.64 -4.68
C SER A 228 14.32 6.06 -4.63
N VAL A 229 14.26 6.81 -5.74
CA VAL A 229 14.73 8.20 -5.80
C VAL A 229 13.86 9.11 -4.94
N TRP A 230 12.54 8.94 -5.00
CA TRP A 230 11.62 9.73 -4.18
C TRP A 230 11.84 9.52 -2.68
N GLY A 231 12.16 8.29 -2.24
CA GLY A 231 12.41 7.99 -0.84
C GLY A 231 13.67 8.62 -0.24
N GLU A 232 14.61 9.08 -1.06
CA GLU A 232 15.83 9.78 -0.60
C GLU A 232 15.67 11.30 -0.46
N SER A 233 14.59 11.88 -1.01
CA SER A 233 14.31 13.34 -1.02
C SER A 233 13.53 13.80 0.21
#